data_AF-A0A1S3QJK6-F1
#
_entry.id   AF-A0A1S3QJK6-F1
#
_cell.length_a   1.000
_cell.length_b   1.000
_cell.length_c   1.000
_cell.angle_alpha   90.00
_cell.angle_beta   90.00
_cell.angle_gamma   90.00
#
_symmetry.space_group_name_H-M   'P 1'
#
loop_
_entity.id
_entity.type
_entity.pdbx_description
1 polymer ?
#
loop_
_entity_poly.entity_id
_entity_poly.type
_entity_poly.pdbx_seq_one_letter_code
_entity_poly.pdbx_strand_id
1 'polypeptide(L)'
;MKCQEPFNSITKRRHHCKACGHVVCGKCSEFRARLLYDNNRANRVCIDCYTALVGVPPSPASLTCSINRRRSILEVHNRILTAVEKGILLDLIYFPRVR
;
A
#
# COMPACT_ATOMS: atom_id res chain seq x y z
N MET A 1 7.29 -0.10 11.91
CA MET A 1 7.86 -0.78 10.71
C MET A 1 6.85 -0.68 9.56
N LYS A 2 7.29 -0.60 8.30
CA LYS A 2 6.39 -0.47 7.12
C LYS A 2 6.14 -1.81 6.40
N CYS A 3 6.88 -2.87 6.71
CA CYS A 3 6.56 -4.23 6.25
C CYS A 3 5.76 -4.95 7.34
N GLN A 4 4.61 -5.54 6.99
CA GLN A 4 3.76 -6.33 7.89
C GLN A 4 4.29 -7.77 8.05
N GLU A 5 5.00 -8.28 7.06
CA GLU A 5 5.62 -9.61 7.13
C GLU A 5 6.83 -9.62 8.07
N PRO A 6 7.00 -10.68 8.89
CA PRO A 6 8.11 -10.80 9.82
C PRO A 6 9.46 -10.75 9.09
N PHE A 7 10.43 -10.07 9.69
CA PHE A 7 11.80 -10.05 9.19
C PHE A 7 12.52 -11.30 9.72
N ASN A 8 12.86 -12.23 8.82
CA ASN A 8 13.76 -13.33 9.15
C ASN A 8 15.21 -12.84 8.99
N SER A 9 16.03 -12.99 10.03
CA SER A 9 17.44 -12.58 10.08
C SER A 9 18.26 -13.08 8.89
N ILE A 10 17.89 -14.24 8.34
CA ILE A 10 18.62 -14.95 7.28
C ILE A 10 18.21 -14.44 5.89
N THR A 11 16.91 -14.37 5.59
CA THR A 11 16.41 -14.07 4.23
C THR A 11 15.91 -12.65 4.05
N LYS A 12 15.63 -11.91 5.13
CA LYS A 12 14.97 -10.60 5.08
C LYS A 12 15.60 -9.62 6.07
N ARG A 13 16.68 -8.98 5.63
CA ARG A 13 17.37 -7.94 6.40
C ARG A 13 16.50 -6.70 6.61
N ARG A 14 16.68 -6.06 7.76
CA ARG A 14 16.02 -4.79 8.12
C ARG A 14 16.79 -3.63 7.48
N HIS A 15 16.07 -2.74 6.81
CA HIS A 15 16.60 -1.50 6.25
C HIS A 15 15.82 -0.31 6.82
N HIS A 16 16.45 0.85 6.92
CA HIS A 16 15.78 2.07 7.36
C HIS A 16 15.60 3.01 6.18
N CYS A 17 14.41 3.61 6.06
CA CYS A 17 14.18 4.72 5.14
C CYS A 17 14.83 5.98 5.72
N LYS A 18 15.73 6.63 4.95
CA LYS A 18 16.39 7.87 5.41
C LYS A 18 15.41 9.06 5.49
N ALA A 19 14.31 9.03 4.72
CA ALA A 19 13.28 10.05 4.70
C ALA A 19 12.30 10.00 5.88
N CYS A 20 11.81 8.82 6.25
CA CYS A 20 10.77 8.67 7.28
C CYS A 20 11.19 7.83 8.48
N GLY A 21 12.42 7.31 8.53
CA GLY A 21 12.95 6.49 9.62
C GLY A 21 12.38 5.08 9.76
N HIS A 22 11.33 4.73 9.00
CA HIS A 22 10.65 3.45 9.14
C HIS A 22 11.52 2.27 8.69
N VAL A 23 11.43 1.16 9.44
CA VAL A 23 12.02 -0.13 9.05
C VAL A 23 11.25 -0.75 7.89
N VAL A 24 11.97 -1.10 6.83
CA VAL A 24 11.51 -1.62 5.54
C VAL A 24 12.41 -2.79 5.11
N CYS A 25 11.92 -3.65 4.21
CA CYS A 25 12.74 -4.69 3.59
C CYS A 25 13.40 -4.18 2.31
N GLY A 26 14.34 -4.97 1.74
CA GLY A 26 15.07 -4.61 0.52
C GLY A 26 14.13 -4.26 -0.63
N LYS A 27 13.13 -5.10 -0.91
CA LYS A 27 12.12 -4.87 -1.97
C LYS A 27 11.33 -3.56 -1.81
N CYS A 28 11.10 -3.09 -0.58
CA CYS A 28 10.30 -1.88 -0.33
C CYS A 28 11.12 -0.60 -0.36
N SER A 29 12.44 -0.74 -0.42
CA SER A 29 13.41 0.34 -0.30
C SER A 29 14.51 0.22 -1.35
N GLU A 30 14.19 -0.40 -2.49
CA GLU A 30 15.10 -0.54 -3.62
C GLU A 30 15.43 0.82 -4.26
N PHE A 31 14.60 1.83 -3.97
CA PHE A 31 14.70 3.16 -4.54
C PHE A 31 15.62 4.09 -3.74
N ARG A 32 16.26 5.00 -4.46
CA ARG A 32 17.08 6.06 -3.90
C ARG A 32 16.58 7.41 -4.39
N ALA A 33 16.35 8.34 -3.47
CA ALA A 33 15.94 9.71 -3.80
C ALA A 33 16.95 10.70 -3.25
N ARG A 34 17.07 11.86 -3.92
CA ARG A 34 17.87 12.97 -3.40
C ARG A 34 17.11 13.64 -2.27
N LEU A 35 17.78 13.79 -1.14
CA LEU A 35 17.22 14.45 0.04
C LEU A 35 17.90 15.80 0.21
N LEU A 36 17.12 16.89 0.05
CA LEU A 36 17.63 18.26 0.15
C LEU A 36 18.35 18.51 1.48
N TYR A 37 17.81 17.97 2.58
CA TYR A 37 18.38 18.11 3.91
C TYR A 37 19.63 17.24 4.16
N ASP A 38 19.96 16.29 3.27
CA ASP A 38 21.14 15.43 3.38
C ASP A 38 22.15 15.75 2.27
N ASN A 39 22.42 17.04 2.06
CA ASN A 39 23.33 17.54 1.02
C ASN A 39 22.96 17.07 -0.40
N ASN A 40 21.66 16.93 -0.67
CA ASN A 40 21.13 16.46 -1.94
C ASN A 40 21.65 15.06 -2.37
N ARG A 41 22.12 14.26 -1.41
CA ARG A 41 22.65 12.91 -1.66
C ARG A 41 21.53 11.90 -1.93
N ALA A 42 21.81 10.94 -2.80
CA ALA A 42 20.89 9.86 -3.16
C ALA A 42 20.87 8.78 -2.06
N ASN A 43 19.83 8.83 -1.23
CA ASN A 43 19.68 7.98 -0.07
C ASN A 43 18.57 6.94 -0.24
N ARG A 44 18.72 5.81 0.45
CA ARG A 44 17.71 4.75 0.49
C ARG A 44 16.42 5.30 1.10
N VAL A 45 15.34 5.21 0.35
CA VAL A 45 14.01 5.63 0.78
C VAL A 45 12.99 4.53 0.53
N CYS A 46 11.93 4.50 1.31
CA CYS A 46 10.80 3.63 1.01
C CYS A 46 10.07 4.14 -0.23
N ILE A 47 9.35 3.23 -0.89
CA ILE A 47 8.51 3.54 -2.07
C ILE A 47 7.53 4.70 -1.86
N ASP A 48 6.92 4.82 -0.68
CA ASP A 48 6.03 5.96 -0.36
C ASP A 48 6.80 7.28 -0.42
N CYS A 49 7.96 7.36 0.23
CA CYS A 49 8.80 8.55 0.24
C CYS A 49 9.42 8.83 -1.13
N TYR A 50 9.80 7.79 -1.87
CA TYR A 50 10.28 7.95 -3.24
C TYR A 50 9.22 8.59 -4.13
N THR A 51 7.99 8.09 -4.07
CA THR A 51 6.87 8.64 -4.85
C THR A 51 6.57 10.09 -4.45
N ALA A 52 6.64 10.41 -3.16
CA ALA A 52 6.45 11.78 -2.66
C ALA A 52 7.57 12.75 -3.08
N LEU A 53 8.82 12.28 -3.19
CA LEU A 53 9.97 13.12 -3.54
C LEU A 53 10.17 13.26 -5.05
N VAL A 54 9.95 12.20 -5.81
CA VAL A 54 10.22 12.14 -7.25
C VAL A 54 8.96 12.42 -8.08
N GLY A 55 7.77 12.28 -7.49
CA GLY A 55 6.49 12.45 -8.19
C GLY A 55 6.16 11.33 -9.18
N VAL A 56 7.08 10.39 -9.40
CA VAL A 56 6.92 9.26 -10.31
C VAL A 56 6.90 7.97 -9.49
N PRO A 57 5.80 7.21 -9.48
CA PRO A 57 5.81 5.89 -8.88
C PRO A 57 6.74 4.98 -9.69
N PRO A 58 7.57 4.15 -9.04
CA PRO A 58 8.30 3.11 -9.74
C PRO A 58 7.30 2.11 -10.34
N SER A 59 7.73 1.37 -11.37
CA SER A 59 6.91 0.48 -12.20
C SER A 59 5.79 -0.26 -11.45
N PRO A 60 4.65 -0.58 -12.08
CA PRO A 60 3.48 -1.21 -11.42
C PRO A 60 3.82 -2.49 -10.65
N ALA A 61 4.84 -3.24 -11.08
CA ALA A 61 5.36 -4.40 -10.36
C ALA A 61 5.87 -4.07 -8.95
N SER A 62 6.51 -2.91 -8.75
CA SER A 62 7.03 -2.47 -7.45
C SER A 62 5.96 -1.83 -6.55
N LEU A 63 4.86 -1.34 -7.14
CA LEU A 63 3.68 -0.88 -6.41
C LEU A 63 2.88 -2.01 -5.75
N THR A 64 2.94 -3.26 -6.24
CA THR A 64 2.21 -4.40 -5.63
C THR A 64 2.51 -4.56 -4.15
N CYS A 65 3.76 -4.29 -3.75
CA CYS A 65 4.18 -4.35 -2.35
C CYS A 65 3.57 -3.20 -1.53
N SER A 66 3.37 -2.01 -2.09
CA SER A 66 2.73 -0.85 -1.42
C SER A 66 1.22 -0.96 -1.38
N ILE A 67 0.61 -1.42 -2.47
CA ILE A 67 -0.84 -1.53 -2.64
C ILE A 67 -1.40 -2.56 -1.67
N ASN A 68 -0.76 -3.74 -1.53
CA ASN A 68 -1.18 -4.71 -0.52
C ASN A 68 -1.13 -4.17 0.92
N ARG A 69 -0.39 -3.08 1.16
CA ARG A 69 -0.33 -2.40 2.46
C ARG A 69 -1.31 -1.24 2.62
N ARG A 70 -1.82 -0.65 1.52
CA ARG A 70 -2.88 0.38 1.55
C ARG A 70 -4.29 -0.20 1.44
N ARG A 71 -4.43 -1.44 0.94
CA ARG A 71 -5.73 -2.13 0.78
C ARG A 71 -6.51 -2.32 2.08
N SER A 72 -5.87 -2.28 3.25
CA SER A 72 -6.58 -2.49 4.53
C SER A 72 -7.57 -1.38 4.90
N ILE A 73 -7.49 -0.18 4.30
CA ILE A 73 -8.37 0.95 4.64
C ILE A 73 -9.45 1.19 3.57
N LEU A 74 -9.16 0.94 2.28
CA LEU A 74 -10.11 1.22 1.19
C LEU A 74 -11.03 0.03 0.86
N GLU A 75 -10.63 -1.21 1.14
CA GLU A 75 -11.46 -2.40 0.86
C GLU A 75 -12.58 -2.58 1.91
N VAL A 76 -12.40 -2.04 3.12
CA VAL A 76 -13.43 -2.09 4.17
C VAL A 76 -14.63 -1.21 3.82
N HIS A 77 -14.43 -0.09 3.13
CA HIS A 77 -15.53 0.79 2.72
C HIS A 77 -16.37 0.21 1.55
N ASN A 78 -15.74 -0.50 0.61
CA ASN A 78 -16.46 -1.14 -0.52
C ASN A 78 -17.17 -2.45 -0.13
N ARG A 79 -16.76 -3.11 0.95
CA ARG A 79 -17.51 -4.24 1.52
C ARG A 79 -18.82 -3.83 2.19
N ILE A 80 -18.89 -2.61 2.72
CA ILE A 80 -20.12 -2.09 3.33
C ILE A 80 -21.13 -1.64 2.26
N LEU A 81 -20.68 -1.00 1.17
CA LEU A 81 -21.57 -0.51 0.10
C LEU A 81 -22.18 -1.64 -0.74
N THR A 82 -21.43 -2.71 -1.01
CA THR A 82 -21.91 -3.87 -1.80
C THR A 82 -22.95 -4.72 -1.07
N ALA A 83 -23.10 -4.58 0.25
CA ALA A 83 -24.16 -5.25 1.02
C ALA A 83 -25.49 -4.49 0.93
N VAL A 84 -25.46 -3.16 0.81
CA VAL A 84 -26.67 -2.32 0.74
C VAL A 84 -27.31 -2.39 -0.65
N GLU A 85 -26.51 -2.42 -1.72
CA GLU A 85 -27.02 -2.50 -3.10
C GLU A 85 -27.51 -3.91 -3.49
N LYS A 86 -26.93 -4.97 -2.92
CA LYS A 86 -27.37 -6.36 -3.16
C LYS A 86 -28.55 -6.80 -2.30
N GLY A 87 -28.80 -6.15 -1.17
CA GLY A 87 -29.95 -6.43 -0.30
C GLY A 87 -31.28 -5.94 -0.88
N ILE A 88 -31.29 -4.73 -1.46
CA ILE A 88 -32.52 -4.09 -1.97
C ILE A 88 -33.02 -4.75 -3.27
N LEU A 89 -32.12 -5.35 -4.06
CA LEU A 89 -32.51 -5.96 -5.33
C LEU A 89 -33.22 -7.31 -5.14
N LEU A 90 -32.94 -8.08 -4.09
CA LEU A 90 -33.52 -9.41 -3.89
C LEU A 90 -35.00 -9.39 -3.47
N ASP A 91 -35.47 -8.32 -2.82
CA ASP A 91 -36.88 -8.18 -2.43
C ASP A 91 -37.80 -7.86 -3.63
N LEU A 92 -37.26 -7.26 -4.70
CA LEU A 92 -38.03 -6.89 -5.90
C LEU A 92 -38.16 -8.03 -6.93
N ILE A 93 -37.34 -9.08 -6.84
CA ILE A 93 -37.35 -10.22 -7.77
C ILE A 93 -38.04 -11.46 -7.18
N TYR A 94 -38.17 -11.58 -5.85
CA TYR A 94 -38.74 -12.77 -5.20
C TYR A 94 -40.21 -12.63 -4.74
N PHE A 95 -40.87 -11.48 -4.94
CA PHE A 95 -42.32 -11.34 -4.75
C PHE A 95 -43.05 -11.12 -6.09
N PRO A 96 -43.31 -12.18 -6.87
CA PRO A 96 -44.35 -12.11 -7.88
C PRO A 96 -45.71 -12.15 -7.16
N ARG A 97 -46.39 -10.99 -7.14
CA ARG A 97 -47.83 -10.86 -7.40
C ARG A 97 -48.72 -12.04 -6.96
N VAL A 98 -49.39 -11.89 -5.82
CA VAL A 98 -50.64 -12.61 -5.54
C VAL A 98 -51.71 -11.61 -5.12
N ARG A 99 -52.87 -11.75 -5.75
CA ARG A 99 -54.10 -10.99 -5.55
C ARG A 99 -54.61 -11.06 -4.12
#